data_AF-A0A3P3E7V5-F1
#
_entry.id   AF-A0A3P3E7V5-F1
#
_cell.length_a   1.000
_cell.length_b   1.000
_cell.length_c   1.000
_cell.angle_alpha   90.00
_cell.angle_beta   90.00
_cell.angle_gamma   90.00
#
_symmetry.space_group_name_H-M   'P 1'
#
loop_
_entity.id
_entity.type
_entity.pdbx_description
1 polymer ?
#
loop_
_entity_poly.entity_id
_entity_poly.type
_entity_poly.pdbx_seq_one_letter_code
_entity_poly.pdbx_strand_id
1 'polypeptide(L)' 'MGMKDGRAGYSVYRTARWQALRLEAKRRDGFKCTSCGAHSKLEVHHIIPVRQAPERAFDLGNVTCLCPTCHTKQT' A
#
# COMPACT_ATOMS: atom_id res chain seq x y z
N MET A 1 6.38 -10.62 -26.85
CA MET A 1 7.48 -9.72 -26.44
C MET A 1 6.97 -8.84 -25.30
N GLY A 2 7.17 -9.28 -24.05
CA GLY A 2 6.80 -8.49 -22.87
C GLY A 2 7.77 -7.34 -22.63
N MET A 3 7.45 -6.50 -21.64
CA MET A 3 8.25 -5.40 -21.07
C MET A 3 8.03 -4.01 -21.68
N LYS A 4 7.25 -3.16 -21.02
CA LYS A 4 7.49 -1.71 -20.78
C LYS A 4 6.74 -1.23 -19.52
N ASP A 5 6.97 -1.85 -18.37
CA ASP A 5 6.49 -1.35 -17.07
C ASP A 5 7.55 -0.39 -16.51
N GLY A 6 7.25 0.91 -16.43
CA GLY A 6 8.27 1.90 -16.10
C GLY A 6 7.74 3.26 -15.65
N ARG A 7 7.82 3.49 -14.33
CA ARG A 7 8.09 4.79 -13.67
C ARG A 7 6.94 5.72 -13.26
N ALA A 8 5.66 5.38 -13.41
CA ALA A 8 4.59 6.23 -12.86
C ALA A 8 4.33 5.97 -11.35
N GLY A 9 4.43 4.72 -10.87
CA GLY A 9 4.07 4.36 -9.49
C GLY A 9 5.11 4.72 -8.43
N TYR A 10 6.40 4.76 -8.79
CA TYR A 10 7.49 4.83 -7.80
C TYR A 10 7.65 6.21 -7.14
N SER A 11 7.23 7.28 -7.82
CA SER A 11 7.31 8.65 -7.30
C SER A 11 6.40 8.86 -6.08
N VAL A 12 5.23 8.21 -6.08
CA VAL A 12 4.24 8.33 -4.99
C VAL A 12 4.83 7.93 -3.65
N TYR A 13 5.59 6.83 -3.59
CA TYR A 13 6.18 6.30 -2.35
C TYR A 13 7.21 7.24 -1.70
N ARG A 14 7.79 8.18 -2.48
CA ARG A 14 8.80 9.14 -2.00
C ARG A 14 8.20 10.45 -1.49
N THR A 15 6.89 10.67 -1.68
CA THR A 15 6.24 11.91 -1.25
C THR A 15 5.96 11.92 0.25
N ALA A 16 6.05 13.09 0.89
CA ALA A 16 5.64 13.28 2.28
C ALA A 16 4.16 12.91 2.50
N ARG A 17 3.32 13.13 1.49
CA ARG A 17 1.91 12.75 1.48
C ARG A 17 1.73 11.23 1.64
N TRP A 18 2.55 10.43 0.97
CA TRP A 18 2.52 8.98 1.15
C TRP A 18 2.97 8.57 2.55
N GLN A 19 4.02 9.18 3.11
CA GLN A 19 4.46 8.87 4.49
C GLN A 19 3.35 9.14 5.52
N ALA A 20 2.64 10.27 5.37
CA ALA A 20 1.48 10.60 6.20
C ALA A 20 0.35 9.58 6.03
N LEU A 21 -0.05 9.26 4.79
CA LEU A 21 -1.06 8.25 4.50
C LEU A 21 -0.69 6.88 5.08
N ARG A 22 0.59 6.51 5.00
CA ARG A 22 1.09 5.22 5.51
C ARG A 22 0.92 5.12 7.01
N LEU A 23 1.20 6.20 7.73
CA LEU A 23 0.98 6.27 9.18
C LEU A 23 -0.51 6.26 9.52
N GLU A 24 -1.33 6.97 8.73
CA GLU A 24 -2.77 7.03 8.92
C GLU A 24 -3.45 5.68 8.69
N ALA A 25 -3.09 4.98 7.62
CA ALA A 25 -3.55 3.62 7.35
C ALA A 25 -3.17 2.67 8.50
N LYS A 26 -1.93 2.77 9.00
CA LYS A 26 -1.49 1.99 10.16
C LYS A 26 -2.29 2.32 11.42
N ARG A 27 -2.58 3.59 11.69
CA ARG A 27 -3.43 3.97 12.84
C ARG A 27 -4.85 3.44 12.69
N ARG A 28 -5.46 3.57 11.50
CA ARG A 28 -6.80 3.05 11.20
C ARG A 28 -6.87 1.56 11.46
N ASP A 29 -5.87 0.81 10.99
CA ASP A 29 -5.80 -0.63 11.13
C ASP A 29 -5.25 -1.07 12.52
N GLY A 30 -5.10 -0.14 13.46
CA GLY A 30 -4.65 -0.42 14.84
C GLY A 30 -3.22 -0.93 14.94
N PHE A 31 -2.37 -0.62 13.95
CA PHE A 31 -1.05 -1.20 13.75
C PHE A 31 -1.11 -2.73 13.68
N LYS A 32 -2.10 -3.26 12.96
CA LYS A 32 -2.29 -4.69 12.72
C LYS A 32 -2.47 -5.00 11.24
N CYS A 33 -2.14 -6.22 10.86
CA CYS A 33 -2.48 -6.77 9.57
C CYS A 33 -4.00 -6.93 9.50
N THR A 34 -4.63 -6.38 8.47
CA THR A 34 -6.09 -6.47 8.27
C THR A 34 -6.54 -7.90 7.96
N SER A 35 -5.64 -8.75 7.47
CA SER A 35 -5.93 -10.15 7.10
C SER A 35 -5.72 -11.14 8.25
N CYS A 36 -4.65 -11.00 9.05
CA CYS A 36 -4.29 -11.98 10.07
C CYS A 36 -4.10 -11.42 11.48
N GLY A 37 -4.17 -10.10 11.66
CA GLY A 37 -3.99 -9.45 12.95
C GLY A 37 -2.54 -9.35 13.44
N ALA A 38 -1.53 -9.73 12.65
CA ALA A 38 -0.13 -9.58 13.05
C ALA A 38 0.26 -8.11 13.29
N HIS A 39 1.12 -7.81 14.26
CA HIS A 39 1.56 -6.43 14.57
C HIS A 39 2.98 -6.10 14.06
N SER A 40 3.67 -7.07 13.47
CA SER A 40 5.08 -6.94 13.08
C SER A 40 5.25 -6.76 11.57
N LYS A 41 6.25 -5.96 11.19
CA LYS A 41 6.66 -5.71 9.80
C LYS A 41 5.50 -5.32 8.87
N LEU A 42 4.62 -4.44 9.32
CA LEU A 42 3.45 -4.02 8.54
C LEU A 42 3.82 -3.13 7.36
N GLU A 43 3.34 -3.55 6.20
CA GLU A 43 3.50 -2.90 4.92
C GLU A 43 2.14 -2.42 4.42
N VAL A 44 2.11 -1.21 3.87
CA VAL A 44 0.90 -0.63 3.30
C VAL A 44 0.91 -0.90 1.80
N HIS A 45 -0.11 -1.61 1.33
CA HIS A 45 -0.28 -2.01 -0.05
C HIS A 45 -1.48 -1.30 -0.69
N HIS A 46 -1.38 -0.96 -1.97
CA HIS A 46 -2.47 -0.40 -2.76
C HIS A 46 -3.38 -1.51 -3.27
N ILE A 47 -4.69 -1.41 -3.00
CA ILE A 47 -5.70 -2.37 -3.50
C ILE A 47 -5.84 -2.22 -5.01
N ILE A 48 -6.02 -0.98 -5.49
CA ILE A 48 -6.01 -0.64 -6.91
C ILE A 48 -4.63 -0.03 -7.22
N PRO A 49 -3.87 -0.62 -8.16
CA PRO A 49 -2.57 -0.09 -8.55
C PRO A 49 -2.67 1.37 -8.99
N VAL A 50 -1.71 2.20 -8.56
CA VAL A 50 -1.63 3.64 -8.93
C VAL A 50 -1.69 3.86 -10.45
N ARG A 51 -1.18 2.91 -11.24
CA ARG A 51 -1.23 2.97 -12.72
C ARG A 51 -2.64 2.88 -13.30
N GLN A 52 -3.57 2.23 -12.58
CA GLN A 52 -4.96 2.08 -13.01
C GLN A 52 -5.85 3.21 -12.47
N ALA A 53 -5.56 3.71 -11.28
CA ALA A 53 -6.31 4.78 -10.63
C ALA A 53 -5.37 5.78 -9.94
N PRO A 54 -4.75 6.72 -10.68
CA PRO A 54 -3.82 7.69 -10.11
C PRO A 54 -4.53 8.65 -9.14
N GLU A 55 -5.81 8.98 -9.36
CA GLU A 55 -6.58 9.79 -8.41
C GLU A 55 -6.76 9.10 -7.04
N ARG A 56 -6.72 7.76 -7.00
CA ARG A 56 -6.84 6.97 -5.76
C ARG A 56 -5.49 6.63 -5.12
N ALA A 57 -4.38 7.17 -5.63
CA ALA A 57 -3.04 6.86 -5.12
C ALA A 57 -2.85 7.25 -3.63
N PHE A 58 -3.58 8.26 -3.19
CA PHE A 58 -3.56 8.79 -1.81
C PHE A 58 -4.87 8.59 -1.06
N ASP A 59 -5.71 7.67 -1.53
CA ASP A 59 -6.97 7.35 -0.88
C ASP A 59 -6.74 6.29 0.21
N LEU A 60 -7.23 6.58 1.43
CA LEU A 60 -7.15 5.68 2.58
C LEU A 60 -7.90 4.36 2.33
N GLY A 61 -9.03 4.40 1.63
CA GLY A 61 -9.81 3.23 1.27
C GLY A 61 -9.16 2.37 0.20
N ASN A 62 -8.25 2.95 -0.59
CA ASN A 62 -7.46 2.23 -1.58
C ASN A 62 -6.16 1.62 -1.03
N VAL A 63 -5.91 1.73 0.28
CA VAL A 63 -4.73 1.14 0.94
C VAL A 63 -5.09 0.22 2.10
N THR A 64 -4.29 -0.83 2.27
CA THR A 64 -4.46 -1.84 3.33
C THR A 64 -3.13 -2.16 4.02
N CYS A 65 -3.15 -2.34 5.34
CA CYS A 65 -1.99 -2.80 6.09
C CYS A 65 -1.92 -4.34 6.10
N LEU A 66 -0.84 -4.88 5.57
CA LEU A 66 -0.59 -6.32 5.52
C LEU A 66 0.77 -6.64 6.12
N CYS A 67 0.88 -7.80 6.76
CA CYS A 67 2.18 -8.36 7.10
C CYS A 67 2.82 -8.99 5.86
N PRO A 68 4.15 -9.23 5.84
CA PRO A 68 4.84 -9.74 4.67
C PRO A 68 4.28 -11.09 4.22
N THR A 69 3.90 -11.94 5.17
CA THR A 69 3.29 -13.25 4.91
C THR A 69 1.94 -13.14 4.20
N CYS A 70 1.07 -12.22 4.62
CA CYS A 70 -0.21 -11.98 3.96
C CYS A 70 0.00 -11.27 2.61
N HIS A 71 0.97 -10.36 2.56
CA HIS A 71 1.30 -9.62 1.34
C HIS A 71 1.80 -10.56 0.22
N THR A 72 2.65 -11.53 0.54
CA THR A 72 3.09 -12.56 -0.42
C THR A 72 1.95 -13.49 -0.88
N LYS A 73 0.91 -13.70 -0.07
CA LYS A 73 -0.26 -14.49 -0.48
C LYS A 73 -1.20 -13.73 -1.42
N GLN A 74 -1.15 -12.40 -1.38
CA GLN A 74 -2.02 -11.51 -2.16
C GLN A 74 -1.37 -10.99 -3.44
N THR A 75 -0.05 -11.20 -3.60
CA THR A 75 0.73 -10.88 -4.80
C THR A 75 0.83 -12.10 -5.70
#